data_AF-A0A2V8SWR1-F1
#
_entry.id   AF-A0A2V8SWR1-F1
#
_cell.length_a   1.000
_cell.length_b   1.000
_cell.length_c   1.000
_cell.angle_alpha   90.00
_cell.angle_beta   90.00
_cell.angle_gamma   90.00
#
_symmetry.space_group_name_H-M   'P 1'
#
loop_
_entity.id
_entity.type
_entity.pdbx_description
1 polymer ?
#
loop_
_entity_poly.entity_id
_entity_poly.type
_entity_poly.pdbx_seq_one_letter_code
_entity_poly.pdbx_strand_id
1 'polypeptide(L)'
;MDKTKSGMSQQQRSFRPQNFLPALIALFFTFLASAGSPANAQAVSDANVCRIGEKLTYNVKIGSFTNAAYAELQCVSRGRLADRDAIEIRSKFKTLNLASVAFYLIDESRITFASPSTGVPLYTTVTQNEFGLPKETSQSFLISPTPNADMLTMIYRLRQSGGTGSLTMQEGEKVYTFTFQPWFLDKKQTVSNEKQRTDAGEFDTTVVGLKSEYFTERGMTNVRVNLTNDEAHVPVLIRFKTGKGNVRIGLASVQNIEPEVPTLPTTAAVPVKTPVAERTPRPTPTPAPYVEGQPLSSDVAFDLGERLDYRITSLGQQVAMMRLAAKERKLINGMDTLVLEATFSDIRGASPFAAGDYIRAFVRPESLAPMQLDMKFSGELRAYSTSAKFEREGSLITAGATPIESPVGTHSIISLLYAARSFNLKPSRDVNNPINDTRVAVLWESKPHIFTLRPSLPEVLVMDGKQVPAQLISVATKNMALDMLSIKIWLGNDESRMPVRFILGKYQADLVSASNSSR
;
A
#
# COMPACT_ATOMS: atom_id res chain seq x y z
N MET A 1 -25.41 -61.53 38.25
CA MET A 1 -24.08 -61.47 38.88
C MET A 1 -23.04 -61.33 37.78
N ASP A 2 -22.08 -60.46 38.05
CA ASP A 2 -20.80 -60.17 37.41
C ASP A 2 -20.66 -59.46 36.05
N LYS A 3 -19.88 -58.38 36.17
CA LYS A 3 -19.47 -57.32 35.26
C LYS A 3 -18.03 -57.56 34.78
N THR A 4 -17.74 -57.04 33.58
CA THR A 4 -16.48 -56.35 33.16
C THR A 4 -15.17 -57.15 33.10
N LYS A 5 -14.15 -56.88 32.25
CA LYS A 5 -13.80 -55.79 31.33
C LYS A 5 -12.66 -56.35 30.45
N SER A 6 -12.62 -56.03 29.15
CA SER A 6 -11.45 -56.23 28.28
C SER A 6 -10.99 -54.88 27.75
N GLY A 7 -9.70 -54.59 27.88
CA GLY A 7 -9.07 -53.32 27.55
C GLY A 7 -8.73 -53.19 26.06
N MET A 8 -9.01 -52.02 25.49
CA MET A 8 -8.52 -51.62 24.16
C MET A 8 -7.21 -50.84 24.29
N SER A 9 -6.23 -51.30 23.51
CA SER A 9 -4.89 -50.72 23.34
C SER A 9 -4.87 -49.59 22.31
N GLN A 10 -3.92 -48.68 22.54
CA GLN A 10 -3.57 -47.49 21.76
C GLN A 10 -3.39 -47.72 20.25
N GLN A 11 -3.91 -46.80 19.44
CA GLN A 11 -3.44 -46.53 18.08
C GLN A 11 -2.78 -45.15 18.03
N GLN A 12 -1.45 -45.13 18.00
CA GLN A 12 -0.65 -44.01 17.50
C GLN A 12 -0.47 -44.19 15.98
N ARG A 13 -0.91 -43.22 15.18
CA ARG A 13 -0.54 -43.14 13.76
C ARG A 13 0.45 -42.00 13.56
N SER A 14 1.71 -42.37 13.37
CA SER A 14 2.76 -41.52 12.81
C SER A 14 2.64 -41.49 11.28
N PHE A 15 2.47 -40.30 10.69
CA PHE A 15 2.64 -40.10 9.25
C PHE A 15 4.08 -39.66 8.98
N ARG A 16 4.82 -40.46 8.18
CA ARG A 16 6.07 -40.08 7.52
C ARG A 16 5.85 -39.95 6.01
N PRO A 17 6.59 -39.07 5.32
CA PRO A 17 6.42 -38.77 3.90
C PRO A 17 7.11 -39.82 3.01
N GLN A 18 6.49 -40.16 1.88
CA GLN A 18 7.09 -40.99 0.84
C GLN A 18 7.64 -40.12 -0.30
N ASN A 19 8.93 -40.26 -0.53
CA ASN A 19 9.61 -39.93 -1.78
C ASN A 19 9.21 -40.94 -2.87
N PHE A 20 8.96 -40.47 -4.09
CA PHE A 20 9.05 -41.28 -5.31
C PHE A 20 9.71 -40.46 -6.43
N LEU A 21 10.78 -41.04 -6.96
CA LEU A 21 11.62 -40.68 -8.11
C LEU A 21 12.02 -42.06 -8.72
N PRO A 22 12.45 -42.27 -9.99
CA PRO A 22 12.20 -41.66 -11.32
C PRO A 22 11.72 -42.72 -12.35
N ALA A 23 11.39 -42.29 -13.59
CA ALA A 23 11.76 -42.90 -14.90
C ALA A 23 10.72 -42.59 -16.00
N LEU A 24 11.12 -41.87 -17.05
CA LEU A 24 11.28 -42.46 -18.39
C LEU A 24 11.89 -41.46 -19.37
N ILE A 25 13.05 -41.86 -19.91
CA ILE A 25 13.72 -41.32 -21.08
C ILE A 25 13.16 -42.06 -22.31
N ALA A 26 13.10 -41.35 -23.44
CA ALA A 26 13.04 -41.83 -24.84
C ALA A 26 11.69 -41.69 -25.59
N LEU A 27 11.71 -40.74 -26.53
CA LEU A 27 11.07 -40.61 -27.86
C LEU A 27 10.55 -39.16 -27.98
N PHE A 28 11.18 -38.24 -28.71
CA PHE A 28 11.61 -38.35 -30.11
C PHE A 28 12.79 -37.42 -30.39
N PHE A 29 13.83 -37.97 -31.04
CA PHE A 29 14.85 -37.20 -31.74
C PHE A 29 14.38 -36.92 -33.18
N THR A 30 15.04 -35.94 -33.79
CA THR A 30 14.99 -35.47 -35.18
C THR A 30 13.76 -34.66 -35.59
N PHE A 31 13.92 -33.33 -35.63
CA PHE A 31 13.94 -32.61 -36.90
C PHE A 31 14.73 -31.30 -36.77
N LEU A 32 15.72 -31.18 -37.66
CA LEU A 32 16.39 -29.99 -38.19
C LEU A 32 17.04 -28.98 -37.23
N ALA A 33 18.35 -28.83 -37.46
CA ALA A 33 19.12 -27.64 -37.19
C ALA A 33 18.34 -26.37 -37.57
N SER A 34 17.84 -25.65 -36.58
CA SER A 34 17.86 -24.20 -36.64
C SER A 34 19.17 -23.78 -35.98
N ALA A 35 20.05 -23.18 -36.77
CA ALA A 35 21.09 -22.33 -36.24
C ALA A 35 20.41 -21.41 -35.21
N GLY A 36 20.88 -21.46 -33.96
CA GLY A 36 20.57 -20.44 -32.98
C GLY A 36 20.94 -19.11 -33.61
N SER A 37 19.95 -18.42 -34.15
CA SER A 37 20.11 -17.02 -34.46
C SER A 37 20.35 -16.38 -33.10
N PRO A 38 21.47 -15.64 -32.89
CA PRO A 38 21.52 -14.74 -31.76
C PRO A 38 20.22 -13.93 -31.80
N ALA A 39 19.63 -13.67 -30.62
CA ALA A 39 18.54 -12.72 -30.51
C ALA A 39 19.08 -11.38 -31.05
N ASN A 40 18.93 -11.19 -32.36
CA ASN A 40 19.25 -9.95 -33.02
C ASN A 40 18.30 -8.96 -32.36
N ALA A 41 18.88 -8.07 -31.57
CA ALA A 41 18.26 -6.81 -31.24
C ALA A 41 17.89 -6.17 -32.58
N GLN A 42 16.69 -6.46 -33.08
CA GLN A 42 16.16 -5.81 -34.26
C GLN A 42 16.20 -4.33 -33.93
N ALA A 43 16.93 -3.56 -34.74
CA ALA A 43 16.92 -2.12 -34.68
C ALA A 43 15.45 -1.69 -34.82
N VAL A 44 14.89 -1.22 -33.72
CA VAL A 44 13.54 -0.67 -33.71
C VAL A 44 13.68 0.76 -34.21
N SER A 45 12.71 1.23 -35.00
CA SER A 45 12.78 2.55 -35.64
C SER A 45 13.10 3.65 -34.63
N ASP A 46 13.87 4.64 -35.08
CA ASP A 46 14.28 5.86 -34.34
C ASP A 46 13.10 6.79 -33.99
N ALA A 47 11.88 6.25 -33.89
CA ALA A 47 10.74 6.98 -33.39
C ALA A 47 11.03 7.43 -31.95
N ASN A 48 11.05 8.75 -31.73
CA ASN A 48 11.13 9.34 -30.39
C ASN A 48 9.81 9.02 -29.65
N VAL A 49 9.75 7.83 -29.09
CA VAL A 49 8.57 7.28 -28.40
C VAL A 49 8.26 8.04 -27.11
N CYS A 50 9.25 8.74 -26.56
CA CYS A 50 9.07 9.67 -25.47
C CYS A 50 9.63 11.04 -25.86
N ARG A 51 8.89 12.12 -25.57
CA ARG A 51 9.35 13.49 -25.82
C ARG A 51 10.26 13.93 -24.69
N ILE A 52 11.38 14.60 -25.02
CA ILE A 52 12.24 15.19 -23.98
C ILE A 52 11.47 16.31 -23.29
N GLY A 53 11.49 16.31 -21.96
CA GLY A 53 10.63 17.16 -21.15
C GLY A 53 9.29 16.53 -20.75
N GLU A 54 8.88 15.42 -21.38
CA GLU A 54 7.62 14.75 -21.06
C GLU A 54 7.62 14.27 -19.62
N LYS A 55 6.65 14.73 -18.84
CA LYS A 55 6.36 14.28 -17.48
C LYS A 55 4.93 13.79 -17.40
N LEU A 56 4.78 12.51 -17.13
CA LEU A 56 3.52 11.82 -16.89
C LEU A 56 3.34 11.64 -15.38
N THR A 57 2.22 12.12 -14.85
CA THR A 57 1.84 11.92 -13.44
C THR A 57 0.62 11.03 -13.38
N TYR A 58 0.61 10.09 -12.44
CA TYR A 58 -0.43 9.09 -12.28
C TYR A 58 -1.03 9.11 -10.88
N ASN A 59 -2.33 8.87 -10.83
CA ASN A 59 -3.07 8.59 -9.62
C ASN A 59 -3.32 7.08 -9.52
N VAL A 60 -3.10 6.50 -8.35
CA VAL A 60 -3.26 5.06 -8.12
C VAL A 60 -4.46 4.83 -7.21
N LYS A 61 -5.39 3.99 -7.66
CA LYS A 61 -6.50 3.45 -6.89
C LYS A 61 -6.23 1.97 -6.62
N ILE A 62 -6.43 1.52 -5.37
CA ILE A 62 -6.28 0.10 -4.99
C ILE A 62 -7.59 -0.37 -4.38
N GLY A 63 -8.26 -1.30 -5.06
CA GLY A 63 -9.62 -1.69 -4.76
C GLY A 63 -10.50 -0.44 -4.88
N SER A 64 -10.78 0.14 -3.73
CA SER A 64 -11.70 1.23 -3.58
C SER A 64 -11.09 2.47 -2.91
N PHE A 65 -9.90 2.33 -2.31
CA PHE A 65 -9.05 3.46 -1.88
C PHE A 65 -8.64 4.32 -3.07
N THR A 66 -9.17 5.54 -3.14
CA THR A 66 -8.73 6.58 -4.07
C THR A 66 -7.44 7.22 -3.54
N ASN A 67 -6.56 7.70 -4.44
CA ASN A 67 -5.26 8.30 -4.06
C ASN A 67 -4.38 7.39 -3.18
N ALA A 68 -4.44 6.08 -3.40
CA ALA A 68 -3.70 5.08 -2.64
C ALA A 68 -2.17 5.18 -2.86
N ALA A 69 -1.76 5.72 -4.01
CA ALA A 69 -0.39 6.04 -4.32
C ALA A 69 -0.35 7.12 -5.41
N TYR A 70 0.82 7.68 -5.65
CA TYR A 70 1.09 8.42 -6.87
C TYR A 70 2.32 7.84 -7.57
N ALA A 71 2.33 7.96 -8.89
CA ALA A 71 3.49 7.63 -9.70
C ALA A 71 3.84 8.78 -10.64
N GLU A 72 5.11 8.94 -10.95
CA GLU A 72 5.62 9.88 -11.95
C GLU A 72 6.56 9.12 -12.87
N LEU A 73 6.48 9.42 -14.17
CA LEU A 73 7.40 8.95 -15.20
C LEU A 73 7.81 10.17 -16.02
N GLN A 74 9.11 10.36 -16.23
CA GLN A 74 9.63 11.54 -16.92
C GLN A 74 10.76 11.17 -17.88
N CYS A 75 10.73 11.72 -19.09
CA CYS A 75 11.86 11.72 -20.00
C CYS A 75 12.55 13.07 -19.91
N VAL A 76 13.71 13.09 -19.27
CA VAL A 76 14.33 14.33 -18.79
C VAL A 76 15.23 14.94 -19.84
N SER A 77 16.13 14.14 -20.40
CA SER A 77 17.20 14.61 -21.27
C SER A 77 17.56 13.58 -22.33
N ARG A 78 18.17 14.04 -23.42
CA ARG A 78 18.84 13.21 -24.43
C ARG A 78 20.24 13.75 -24.62
N GLY A 79 21.22 12.87 -24.63
CA GLY A 79 22.63 13.25 -24.74
C GLY A 79 23.53 12.05 -24.94
N ARG A 80 24.78 12.17 -24.51
CA ARG A 80 25.76 11.07 -24.54
C ARG A 80 26.18 10.68 -23.14
N LEU A 81 26.28 9.37 -22.90
CA LEU A 81 26.83 8.78 -21.69
C LEU A 81 27.98 7.85 -22.10
N ALA A 82 29.22 8.21 -21.75
CA ALA A 82 30.44 7.51 -22.16
C ALA A 82 30.45 7.15 -23.67
N ASP A 83 30.31 8.19 -24.50
CA ASP A 83 30.27 8.12 -25.97
C ASP A 83 29.08 7.40 -26.60
N ARG A 84 28.11 6.90 -25.82
CA ARG A 84 26.87 6.31 -26.34
C ARG A 84 25.71 7.26 -26.23
N ASP A 85 24.84 7.28 -27.24
CA ASP A 85 23.58 8.01 -27.14
C ASP A 85 22.72 7.44 -26.01
N ALA A 86 22.15 8.34 -25.21
CA ALA A 86 21.36 8.01 -24.05
C ALA A 86 20.14 8.94 -23.93
N ILE A 87 19.01 8.37 -23.52
CA ILE A 87 17.85 9.10 -23.00
C ILE A 87 17.76 8.85 -21.51
N GLU A 88 17.62 9.91 -20.74
CA GLU A 88 17.41 9.82 -19.30
C GLU A 88 15.92 9.70 -18.99
N ILE A 89 15.55 8.59 -18.37
CA ILE A 89 14.19 8.29 -17.91
C ILE A 89 14.20 8.25 -16.39
N ARG A 90 13.32 9.00 -15.75
CA ARG A 90 13.14 9.01 -14.30
C ARG A 90 11.76 8.51 -13.93
N SER A 91 11.64 7.82 -12.80
CA SER A 91 10.35 7.56 -12.20
C SER A 91 10.37 7.77 -10.69
N LYS A 92 9.18 7.98 -10.15
CA LYS A 92 8.93 7.94 -8.72
C LYS A 92 7.63 7.20 -8.47
N PHE A 93 7.61 6.29 -7.51
CA PHE A 93 6.40 5.65 -7.05
C PHE A 93 6.33 5.74 -5.53
N LYS A 94 5.22 6.27 -5.02
CA LYS A 94 5.04 6.41 -3.58
C LYS A 94 3.61 6.09 -3.17
N THR A 95 3.46 5.12 -2.29
CA THR A 95 2.18 4.84 -1.60
C THR A 95 1.88 5.91 -0.57
N LEU A 96 0.60 6.26 -0.43
CA LEU A 96 0.14 7.34 0.41
C LEU A 96 -0.69 6.81 1.58
N ASN A 97 -0.62 7.50 2.72
CA ASN A 97 -1.56 7.40 3.83
C ASN A 97 -1.91 5.94 4.21
N LEU A 98 -3.20 5.64 4.35
CA LEU A 98 -3.70 4.33 4.75
C LEU A 98 -3.26 3.22 3.79
N ALA A 99 -3.11 3.50 2.50
CA ALA A 99 -2.68 2.52 1.52
C ALA A 99 -1.21 2.10 1.70
N SER A 100 -0.34 3.00 2.17
CA SER A 100 1.05 2.65 2.51
C SER A 100 1.11 1.67 3.69
N VAL A 101 0.19 1.78 4.64
CA VAL A 101 0.08 0.90 5.80
C VAL A 101 -0.70 -0.38 5.47
N ALA A 102 -1.75 -0.26 4.67
CA ALA A 102 -2.69 -1.34 4.39
C ALA A 102 -2.25 -2.28 3.25
N PHE A 103 -1.40 -1.82 2.33
CA PHE A 103 -0.98 -2.62 1.17
C PHE A 103 0.52 -2.87 1.15
N TYR A 104 1.29 -1.86 0.79
CA TYR A 104 2.75 -1.92 0.68
C TYR A 104 3.29 -0.53 0.99
N LEU A 105 4.32 -0.43 1.83
CA LEU A 105 5.04 0.82 2.02
C LEU A 105 6.07 0.93 0.90
N ILE A 106 5.77 1.71 -0.14
CA ILE A 106 6.67 1.96 -1.25
C ILE A 106 6.99 3.45 -1.30
N ASP A 107 8.26 3.80 -1.32
CA ASP A 107 8.79 5.12 -1.65
C ASP A 107 10.09 4.92 -2.43
N GLU A 108 9.95 4.75 -3.74
CA GLU A 108 11.03 4.40 -4.64
C GLU A 108 11.17 5.44 -5.74
N SER A 109 12.41 5.80 -6.05
CA SER A 109 12.75 6.61 -7.21
C SER A 109 13.76 5.87 -8.08
N ARG A 110 13.58 5.90 -9.40
CA ARG A 110 14.47 5.26 -10.37
C ARG A 110 14.98 6.28 -11.38
N ILE A 111 16.23 6.14 -11.77
CA ILE A 111 16.85 6.86 -12.89
C ILE A 111 17.49 5.82 -13.79
N THR A 112 17.16 5.86 -15.08
CA THR A 112 17.70 4.95 -16.09
C THR A 112 18.14 5.76 -17.30
N PHE A 113 19.41 5.64 -17.66
CA PHE A 113 19.90 6.09 -18.96
C PHE A 113 19.73 4.94 -19.94
N ALA A 114 18.80 5.06 -20.87
CA ALA A 114 18.47 4.04 -21.87
C ALA A 114 19.12 4.37 -23.21
N SER A 115 19.60 3.34 -23.91
CA SER A 115 20.00 3.48 -25.32
C SER A 115 18.75 3.75 -26.18
N PRO A 116 18.68 4.84 -26.97
CA PRO A 116 17.49 5.16 -27.75
C PRO A 116 17.14 4.10 -28.80
N SER A 117 18.17 3.53 -29.44
CA SER A 117 18.04 2.59 -30.56
C SER A 117 17.66 1.17 -30.10
N THR A 118 18.21 0.71 -28.98
CA THR A 118 17.96 -0.64 -28.46
C THR A 118 16.89 -0.67 -27.36
N GLY A 119 16.70 0.45 -26.67
CA GLY A 119 15.82 0.58 -25.51
C GLY A 119 16.26 -0.23 -24.29
N VAL A 120 17.53 -0.61 -24.19
CA VAL A 120 18.12 -1.29 -23.01
C VAL A 120 18.87 -0.30 -22.11
N PRO A 121 19.03 -0.57 -20.80
CA PRO A 121 19.71 0.34 -19.89
C PRO A 121 21.23 0.38 -20.14
N LEU A 122 21.79 1.57 -20.09
CA LEU A 122 23.23 1.87 -20.06
C LEU A 122 23.72 2.11 -18.63
N TYR A 123 22.87 2.73 -17.80
CA TYR A 123 23.14 2.99 -16.39
C TYR A 123 21.80 3.10 -15.64
N THR A 124 21.73 2.54 -14.44
CA THR A 124 20.53 2.57 -13.60
C THR A 124 20.89 2.98 -12.17
N THR A 125 19.96 3.67 -11.52
CA THR A 125 20.01 4.00 -10.10
C THR A 125 18.62 3.83 -9.51
N VAL A 126 18.54 3.13 -8.39
CA VAL A 126 17.31 2.90 -7.63
C VAL A 126 17.53 3.40 -6.21
N THR A 127 16.69 4.33 -5.76
CA THR A 127 16.69 4.86 -4.40
C THR A 127 15.42 4.43 -3.70
N GLN A 128 15.55 3.73 -2.58
CA GLN A 128 14.45 3.26 -1.75
C GLN A 128 14.46 3.99 -0.40
N ASN A 129 13.36 4.65 -0.08
CA ASN A 129 13.17 5.46 1.13
C ASN A 129 12.19 4.83 2.13
N GLU A 130 11.92 3.53 2.00
CA GLU A 130 10.86 2.83 2.74
C GLU A 130 11.17 2.69 4.23
N PHE A 131 12.45 2.65 4.63
CA PHE A 131 12.85 2.42 6.03
C PHE A 131 14.14 3.15 6.43
N GLY A 132 14.03 4.23 7.21
CA GLY A 132 15.18 4.88 7.84
C GLY A 132 16.05 5.65 6.83
N LEU A 133 17.34 5.29 6.73
CA LEU A 133 18.26 5.93 5.78
C LEU A 133 17.97 5.46 4.35
N PRO A 134 18.01 6.36 3.35
CA PRO A 134 17.86 6.00 1.95
C PRO A 134 18.85 4.90 1.53
N LYS A 135 18.34 3.84 0.90
CA LYS A 135 19.17 2.82 0.25
C LYS A 135 19.26 3.14 -1.23
N GLU A 136 20.48 3.35 -1.72
CA GLU A 136 20.75 3.54 -3.14
C GLU A 136 21.45 2.31 -3.73
N THR A 137 21.05 1.91 -4.93
CA THR A 137 21.69 0.83 -5.68
C THR A 137 21.85 1.26 -7.13
N SER A 138 23.06 1.16 -7.65
CA SER A 138 23.38 1.62 -9.01
C SER A 138 24.11 0.52 -9.79
N GLN A 139 23.81 0.43 -11.09
CA GLN A 139 24.41 -0.54 -11.99
C GLN A 139 24.81 0.14 -13.31
N SER A 140 25.98 -0.21 -13.84
CA SER A 140 26.51 0.34 -15.10
C SER A 140 26.72 -0.77 -16.11
N PHE A 141 26.23 -0.55 -17.33
CA PHE A 141 26.30 -1.47 -18.47
C PHE A 141 27.11 -0.88 -19.64
N LEU A 142 27.91 0.15 -19.36
CA LEU A 142 28.76 0.80 -20.35
C LEU A 142 29.89 -0.12 -20.84
N ILE A 143 30.50 -0.86 -19.91
CA ILE A 143 31.61 -1.79 -20.19
C ILE A 143 31.07 -3.17 -20.58
N SER A 144 30.08 -3.67 -19.86
CA SER A 144 29.43 -4.97 -20.10
C SER A 144 27.95 -4.74 -20.40
N PRO A 145 27.57 -4.57 -21.68
CA PRO A 145 26.18 -4.34 -22.06
C PRO A 145 25.27 -5.48 -21.58
N THR A 146 24.12 -5.11 -21.03
CA THR A 146 23.09 -6.09 -20.67
C THR A 146 22.09 -6.26 -21.83
N PRO A 147 21.64 -7.49 -22.12
CA PRO A 147 20.50 -7.71 -23.00
C PRO A 147 19.15 -7.49 -22.29
N ASN A 148 19.16 -7.36 -20.96
CA ASN A 148 17.96 -7.30 -20.15
C ASN A 148 17.52 -5.85 -19.92
N ALA A 149 16.23 -5.60 -20.05
CA ALA A 149 15.61 -4.38 -19.60
C ALA A 149 15.63 -4.28 -18.06
N ASP A 150 15.50 -3.07 -17.54
CA ASP A 150 14.97 -2.78 -16.21
C ASP A 150 13.49 -2.36 -16.32
N MET A 151 12.88 -1.97 -15.20
CA MET A 151 11.47 -1.55 -15.20
C MET A 151 11.20 -0.33 -16.10
N LEU A 152 12.08 0.68 -16.15
CA LEU A 152 11.84 1.90 -16.93
C LEU A 152 12.02 1.66 -18.42
N THR A 153 13.07 0.93 -18.79
CA THR A 153 13.31 0.49 -20.16
C THR A 153 12.28 -0.53 -20.63
N MET A 154 11.68 -1.34 -19.75
CA MET A 154 10.52 -2.15 -20.10
C MET A 154 9.32 -1.28 -20.50
N ILE A 155 9.01 -0.20 -19.76
CA ILE A 155 7.95 0.75 -20.13
C ILE A 155 8.29 1.45 -21.45
N TYR A 156 9.55 1.87 -21.63
CA TYR A 156 10.03 2.48 -22.86
C TYR A 156 9.85 1.55 -24.06
N ARG A 157 10.28 0.29 -23.94
CA ARG A 157 10.15 -0.75 -24.98
C ARG A 157 8.70 -1.10 -25.28
N LEU A 158 7.84 -1.15 -24.26
CA LEU A 158 6.40 -1.37 -24.43
C LEU A 158 5.78 -0.28 -25.33
N ARG A 159 6.15 0.98 -25.11
CA ARG A 159 5.71 2.10 -25.96
C ARG A 159 6.32 1.99 -27.36
N GLN A 160 7.62 1.64 -27.44
CA GLN A 160 8.36 1.58 -28.71
C GLN A 160 7.82 0.50 -29.65
N SER A 161 7.30 -0.60 -29.08
CA SER A 161 6.73 -1.71 -29.84
C SER A 161 5.22 -1.62 -30.06
N GLY A 162 4.60 -0.50 -29.68
CA GLY A 162 3.15 -0.30 -29.77
C GLY A 162 2.34 -1.36 -29.02
N GLY A 163 2.89 -1.92 -27.93
CA GLY A 163 2.19 -2.94 -27.14
C GLY A 163 2.34 -4.38 -27.60
N THR A 164 3.25 -4.68 -28.53
CA THR A 164 3.46 -6.05 -29.03
C THR A 164 4.90 -6.50 -28.89
N GLY A 165 5.14 -7.77 -28.58
CA GLY A 165 6.49 -8.36 -28.57
C GLY A 165 6.88 -8.99 -27.24
N SER A 166 8.18 -9.20 -27.06
CA SER A 166 8.73 -9.78 -25.83
C SER A 166 10.11 -9.23 -25.52
N LEU A 167 10.46 -9.22 -24.24
CA LEU A 167 11.80 -8.87 -23.77
C LEU A 167 12.14 -9.62 -22.48
N THR A 168 13.41 -9.67 -22.14
CA THR A 168 13.85 -10.07 -20.80
C THR A 168 14.08 -8.84 -19.95
N MET A 169 13.67 -8.90 -18.68
CA MET A 169 13.88 -7.85 -17.69
C MET A 169 14.64 -8.43 -16.50
N GLN A 170 15.61 -7.71 -15.98
CA GLN A 170 16.35 -8.10 -14.77
C GLN A 170 15.94 -7.20 -13.60
N GLU A 171 15.58 -7.82 -12.48
CA GLU A 171 15.31 -7.13 -11.21
C GLU A 171 16.04 -7.86 -10.09
N GLY A 172 17.03 -7.18 -9.48
CA GLY A 172 17.98 -7.83 -8.59
C GLY A 172 18.80 -8.90 -9.32
N GLU A 173 18.83 -10.12 -8.78
CA GLU A 173 19.57 -11.25 -9.33
C GLU A 173 18.71 -12.14 -10.27
N LYS A 174 17.43 -11.82 -10.44
CA LYS A 174 16.50 -12.62 -11.26
C LYS A 174 16.26 -11.98 -12.62
N VAL A 175 16.17 -12.84 -13.63
CA VAL A 175 15.77 -12.46 -14.99
C VAL A 175 14.38 -13.03 -15.27
N TYR A 176 13.51 -12.19 -15.83
CA TYR A 176 12.12 -12.46 -16.10
C TYR A 176 11.81 -12.23 -17.58
N THR A 177 11.07 -13.12 -18.21
CA THR A 177 10.56 -12.90 -19.56
C THR A 177 9.22 -12.16 -19.48
N PHE A 178 9.10 -11.09 -20.27
CA PHE A 178 7.87 -10.32 -20.44
C PHE A 178 7.34 -10.49 -21.85
N THR A 179 6.04 -10.73 -21.95
CA THR A 179 5.32 -10.74 -23.23
C THR A 179 4.25 -9.67 -23.23
N PHE A 180 4.26 -8.86 -24.28
CA PHE A 180 3.26 -7.85 -24.60
C PHE A 180 2.43 -8.36 -25.77
N GLN A 181 1.12 -8.44 -25.57
CA GLN A 181 0.22 -8.91 -26.61
C GLN A 181 -1.03 -8.02 -26.62
N PRO A 182 -1.58 -7.67 -27.80
CA PRO A 182 -2.87 -7.01 -27.87
C PRO A 182 -3.89 -7.83 -27.09
N TRP A 183 -4.70 -7.16 -26.28
CA TRP A 183 -5.78 -7.80 -25.55
C TRP A 183 -6.99 -7.93 -26.48
N PHE A 184 -7.53 -9.13 -26.60
CA PHE A 184 -8.69 -9.41 -27.44
C PHE A 184 -9.95 -9.53 -26.58
N LEU A 185 -11.03 -8.85 -26.98
CA LEU A 185 -12.30 -8.81 -26.25
C LEU A 185 -13.12 -10.10 -26.42
N ASP A 186 -12.90 -10.82 -27.52
CA ASP A 186 -13.68 -11.99 -27.91
C ASP A 186 -12.81 -13.11 -28.52
N LYS A 187 -13.44 -14.27 -28.76
CA LYS A 187 -12.81 -15.39 -29.49
C LYS A 187 -12.49 -15.06 -30.95
N LYS A 188 -12.93 -13.90 -31.47
CA LYS A 188 -12.73 -13.49 -32.87
C LYS A 188 -11.47 -12.62 -33.05
N GLN A 189 -10.63 -12.48 -32.03
CA GLN A 189 -9.36 -11.73 -32.10
C GLN A 189 -9.55 -10.26 -32.49
N THR A 190 -10.65 -9.63 -32.09
CA THR A 190 -10.81 -8.18 -32.27
C THR A 190 -9.97 -7.44 -31.24
N VAL A 191 -9.02 -6.62 -31.69
CA VAL A 191 -8.18 -5.80 -30.81
C VAL A 191 -9.08 -4.90 -29.96
N SER A 192 -8.87 -4.95 -28.66
CA SER A 192 -9.64 -4.15 -27.70
C SER A 192 -9.24 -2.68 -27.78
N ASN A 193 -9.93 -1.92 -28.62
CA ASN A 193 -9.89 -0.47 -28.60
C ASN A 193 -10.87 0.05 -27.55
N GLU A 194 -10.39 0.85 -26.61
CA GLU A 194 -11.20 1.44 -25.55
C GLU A 194 -10.98 2.95 -25.51
N LYS A 195 -12.08 3.72 -25.46
CA LYS A 195 -12.00 5.14 -25.10
C LYS A 195 -11.84 5.27 -23.59
N GLN A 196 -10.75 5.85 -23.12
CA GLN A 196 -10.44 6.01 -21.70
C GLN A 196 -10.56 7.46 -21.26
N ARG A 197 -11.38 7.70 -20.24
CA ARG A 197 -11.45 8.98 -19.53
C ARG A 197 -10.61 8.92 -18.26
N THR A 198 -9.73 9.89 -18.09
CA THR A 198 -8.81 10.06 -16.97
C THR A 198 -8.79 11.52 -16.51
N ASP A 199 -8.07 11.86 -15.44
CA ASP A 199 -7.98 13.26 -14.99
C ASP A 199 -7.18 14.12 -15.98
N ALA A 200 -6.33 13.49 -16.80
CA ALA A 200 -5.59 14.16 -17.88
C ALA A 200 -6.41 14.41 -19.16
N GLY A 201 -7.63 13.84 -19.26
CA GLY A 201 -8.49 13.97 -20.44
C GLY A 201 -9.06 12.64 -20.96
N GLU A 202 -9.61 12.68 -22.17
CA GLU A 202 -10.13 11.51 -22.89
C GLU A 202 -9.17 11.06 -23.98
N PHE A 203 -8.95 9.76 -24.09
CA PHE A 203 -7.98 9.17 -25.01
C PHE A 203 -8.57 7.96 -25.75
N ASP A 204 -8.26 7.83 -27.03
CA ASP A 204 -8.48 6.60 -27.78
C ASP A 204 -7.27 5.67 -27.58
N THR A 205 -7.54 4.45 -27.13
CA THR A 205 -6.49 3.56 -26.64
C THR A 205 -6.62 2.13 -27.16
N THR A 206 -5.48 1.46 -27.26
CA THR A 206 -5.37 0.02 -27.46
C THR A 206 -5.02 -0.65 -26.14
N VAL A 207 -5.73 -1.72 -25.77
CA VAL A 207 -5.42 -2.51 -24.58
C VAL A 207 -4.34 -3.56 -24.88
N VAL A 208 -3.29 -3.56 -24.07
CA VAL A 208 -2.18 -4.50 -24.12
C VAL A 208 -2.22 -5.37 -22.86
N GLY A 209 -2.21 -6.69 -23.04
CA GLY A 209 -2.02 -7.65 -21.96
C GLY A 209 -0.54 -7.91 -21.70
N LEU A 210 -0.14 -7.86 -20.43
CA LEU A 210 1.22 -8.15 -20.00
C LEU A 210 1.26 -9.49 -19.27
N LYS A 211 2.21 -10.36 -19.65
CA LYS A 211 2.45 -11.65 -19.00
C LYS A 211 3.91 -11.77 -18.60
N SER A 212 4.15 -12.14 -17.35
CA SER A 212 5.48 -12.47 -16.83
C SER A 212 5.33 -13.16 -15.46
N GLU A 213 6.27 -14.05 -15.14
CA GLU A 213 6.38 -14.62 -13.79
C GLU A 213 6.63 -13.54 -12.71
N TYR A 214 7.25 -12.42 -13.11
CA TYR A 214 7.46 -11.25 -12.25
C TYR A 214 6.17 -10.78 -11.58
N PHE A 215 5.07 -10.74 -12.34
CA PHE A 215 3.77 -10.30 -11.85
C PHE A 215 3.15 -11.35 -10.91
N THR A 216 3.21 -12.63 -11.28
CA THR A 216 2.65 -13.71 -10.47
C THR A 216 3.38 -13.86 -9.14
N GLU A 217 4.71 -13.73 -9.11
CA GLU A 217 5.50 -13.73 -7.87
C GLU A 217 5.08 -12.60 -6.92
N ARG A 218 4.66 -11.46 -7.48
CA ARG A 218 4.17 -10.29 -6.72
C ARG A 218 2.66 -10.31 -6.45
N GLY A 219 2.00 -11.44 -6.73
CA GLY A 219 0.56 -11.60 -6.50
C GLY A 219 -0.31 -10.72 -7.41
N MET A 220 0.22 -10.30 -8.56
CA MET A 220 -0.48 -9.54 -9.59
C MET A 220 -0.98 -10.47 -10.69
N THR A 221 -2.23 -10.30 -11.10
CA THR A 221 -2.86 -11.09 -12.16
C THR A 221 -3.62 -10.18 -13.11
N ASN A 222 -3.84 -10.65 -14.35
CA ASN A 222 -4.57 -9.91 -15.38
C ASN A 222 -4.03 -8.48 -15.59
N VAL A 223 -2.71 -8.35 -15.74
CA VAL A 223 -2.03 -7.08 -15.94
C VAL A 223 -2.32 -6.57 -17.36
N ARG A 224 -2.86 -5.35 -17.45
CA ARG A 224 -3.22 -4.69 -18.70
C ARG A 224 -2.78 -3.23 -18.68
N VAL A 225 -2.38 -2.73 -19.85
CA VAL A 225 -2.04 -1.33 -20.07
C VAL A 225 -2.85 -0.83 -21.27
N ASN A 226 -3.51 0.32 -21.14
CA ASN A 226 -4.08 1.05 -22.27
C ASN A 226 -3.03 2.05 -22.76
N LEU A 227 -2.57 1.89 -24.00
CA LEU A 227 -1.67 2.82 -24.69
C LEU A 227 -2.49 3.71 -25.61
N THR A 228 -2.14 5.00 -25.74
CA THR A 228 -2.73 5.86 -26.78
C THR A 228 -2.47 5.28 -28.17
N ASN A 229 -3.37 5.56 -29.11
CA ASN A 229 -3.25 5.12 -30.50
C ASN A 229 -2.36 6.04 -31.37
N ASP A 230 -1.80 7.10 -30.78
CA ASP A 230 -0.83 7.98 -31.44
C ASP A 230 0.60 7.43 -31.37
N GLU A 231 1.53 8.05 -32.09
CA GLU A 231 2.92 7.59 -32.18
C GLU A 231 3.64 7.55 -30.82
N ALA A 232 3.16 8.33 -29.83
CA ALA A 232 3.75 8.40 -28.50
C ALA A 232 3.40 7.18 -27.62
N HIS A 233 2.32 6.46 -27.96
CA HIS A 233 1.83 5.27 -27.24
C HIS A 233 1.83 5.48 -25.72
N VAL A 234 1.37 6.63 -25.25
CA VAL A 234 1.39 7.02 -23.83
C VAL A 234 0.57 6.01 -23.04
N PRO A 235 1.12 5.41 -21.96
CA PRO A 235 0.35 4.55 -21.08
C PRO A 235 -0.60 5.41 -20.25
N VAL A 236 -1.89 5.40 -20.60
CA VAL A 236 -2.91 6.23 -19.94
C VAL A 236 -3.55 5.54 -18.75
N LEU A 237 -3.51 4.20 -18.74
CA LEU A 237 -4.16 3.40 -17.71
C LEU A 237 -3.46 2.05 -17.56
N ILE A 238 -3.05 1.72 -16.33
CA ILE A 238 -2.54 0.39 -15.98
C ILE A 238 -3.53 -0.26 -15.01
N ARG A 239 -3.91 -1.51 -15.27
CA ARG A 239 -4.87 -2.27 -14.47
C ARG A 239 -4.35 -3.66 -14.16
N PHE A 240 -4.50 -4.10 -12.93
CA PHE A 240 -4.24 -5.49 -12.54
C PHE A 240 -5.05 -5.87 -11.31
N LYS A 241 -5.17 -7.16 -11.05
CA LYS A 241 -5.82 -7.70 -9.86
C LYS A 241 -4.76 -8.16 -8.88
N THR A 242 -4.98 -7.88 -7.60
CA THR A 242 -4.20 -8.42 -6.49
C THR A 242 -5.13 -9.13 -5.52
N GLY A 243 -4.57 -9.85 -4.54
CA GLY A 243 -5.34 -10.35 -3.40
C GLY A 243 -5.95 -9.25 -2.52
N LYS A 244 -5.75 -7.96 -2.87
CA LYS A 244 -6.22 -6.76 -2.18
C LYS A 244 -7.26 -5.97 -2.97
N GLY A 245 -7.64 -6.46 -4.14
CA GLY A 245 -8.59 -5.81 -5.03
C GLY A 245 -7.98 -5.41 -6.37
N ASN A 246 -8.77 -4.70 -7.15
CA ASN A 246 -8.37 -4.21 -8.47
C ASN A 246 -7.52 -2.95 -8.32
N VAL A 247 -6.29 -2.98 -8.84
CA VAL A 247 -5.44 -1.80 -8.91
C VAL A 247 -5.67 -1.10 -10.24
N ARG A 248 -5.85 0.23 -10.19
CA ARG A 248 -6.03 1.10 -11.33
C ARG A 248 -5.08 2.29 -11.21
N ILE A 249 -4.12 2.40 -12.12
CA ILE A 249 -3.15 3.50 -12.19
C ILE A 249 -3.56 4.35 -13.40
N GLY A 250 -4.25 5.47 -13.16
CA GLY A 250 -4.77 6.35 -14.21
C GLY A 250 -3.90 7.58 -14.41
N LEU A 251 -3.73 7.99 -15.66
CA LEU A 251 -2.99 9.20 -16.01
C LEU A 251 -3.72 10.44 -15.45
N ALA A 252 -3.01 11.22 -14.65
CA ALA A 252 -3.54 12.39 -13.98
C ALA A 252 -3.10 13.69 -14.65
N SER A 253 -1.90 13.73 -15.23
CA SER A 253 -1.39 14.91 -15.93
C SER A 253 -0.30 14.52 -16.93
N VAL A 254 -0.25 15.25 -18.05
CA VAL A 254 0.83 15.24 -19.03
C VAL A 254 1.41 16.65 -19.09
N GLN A 255 2.71 16.79 -18.90
CA GLN A 255 3.42 18.07 -19.00
C GLN A 255 4.61 17.92 -19.93
N ASN A 256 4.91 18.96 -20.71
CA ASN A 256 6.16 19.06 -21.46
C ASN A 256 6.97 20.17 -20.80
N ILE A 257 7.92 19.77 -19.95
CA ILE A 257 8.82 20.67 -19.25
C ILE A 257 9.93 21.04 -20.22
N GLU A 258 10.10 22.33 -20.50
CA GLU A 258 11.20 22.78 -21.35
C GLU A 258 12.54 22.37 -20.71
N PRO A 259 13.42 21.66 -21.43
CA PRO A 259 14.69 21.23 -20.88
C PRO A 259 15.52 22.45 -20.47
N GLU A 260 16.07 22.46 -19.25
CA GLU A 260 17.04 23.49 -18.86
C GLU A 260 18.24 23.39 -19.81
N VAL A 261 18.37 24.37 -20.71
CA VAL A 261 19.52 24.48 -21.60
C VAL A 261 20.73 24.78 -20.71
N PRO A 262 21.78 23.94 -20.70
CA PRO A 262 23.00 24.27 -19.98
C PRO A 262 23.57 25.54 -20.61
N THR A 263 23.48 26.64 -19.87
CA THR A 263 24.10 27.89 -20.28
C THR A 263 25.61 27.69 -20.28
N LEU A 264 26.24 27.87 -21.45
CA LEU A 264 27.69 27.96 -21.56
C LEU A 264 28.18 29.06 -20.59
N PRO A 265 29.34 28.90 -19.93
CA PRO A 265 29.88 29.93 -19.05
C PRO A 265 30.27 31.16 -19.87
N THR A 266 29.35 32.12 -20.02
CA THR A 266 29.67 33.45 -20.52
C THR A 266 30.40 34.20 -19.42
N THR A 267 31.66 34.54 -19.69
CA THR A 267 32.49 35.40 -18.84
C THR A 267 31.79 36.74 -18.57
N ALA A 268 31.69 37.07 -17.28
CA ALA A 268 31.47 38.40 -16.70
C ALA A 268 30.19 39.16 -17.10
N ALA A 269 29.13 38.98 -16.30
CA ALA A 269 28.23 40.08 -15.93
C ALA A 269 27.61 39.78 -14.55
N VAL A 270 27.52 40.83 -13.73
CA VAL A 270 27.08 40.85 -12.33
C VAL A 270 25.72 40.15 -12.15
N PRO A 271 25.53 39.29 -11.13
CA PRO A 271 24.28 38.54 -10.95
C PRO A 271 23.16 39.48 -10.51
N VAL A 272 22.27 39.82 -11.44
CA VAL A 272 20.91 40.23 -11.08
C VAL A 272 20.17 38.95 -10.68
N LYS A 273 19.67 38.89 -9.45
CA LYS A 273 18.82 37.79 -8.97
C LYS A 273 17.56 37.72 -9.85
N THR A 274 17.58 36.82 -10.84
CA THR A 274 16.40 36.43 -11.59
C THR A 274 15.39 35.84 -10.60
N PRO A 275 14.11 36.28 -10.60
CA PRO A 275 13.08 35.71 -9.75
C PRO A 275 12.98 34.21 -10.04
N VAL A 276 13.12 33.39 -9.00
CA VAL A 276 12.85 31.96 -9.07
C VAL A 276 11.42 31.80 -9.58
N ALA A 277 11.25 31.15 -10.74
CA ALA A 277 9.92 30.86 -11.27
C ALA A 277 9.12 30.11 -10.20
N GLU A 278 8.06 30.75 -9.72
CA GLU A 278 7.20 30.22 -8.69
C GLU A 278 6.58 28.92 -9.24
N ARG A 279 6.91 27.79 -8.61
CA ARG A 279 6.37 26.47 -9.03
C ARG A 279 4.85 26.59 -9.08
N THR A 280 4.26 26.32 -10.24
CA THR A 280 2.81 26.20 -10.35
C THR A 280 2.33 25.20 -9.30
N PRO A 281 1.42 25.58 -8.39
CA PRO A 281 0.99 24.71 -7.31
C PRO A 281 0.40 23.43 -7.90
N ARG A 282 0.89 22.29 -7.41
CA ARG A 282 0.40 20.95 -7.79
C ARG A 282 -1.12 20.95 -7.65
N PRO A 283 -1.90 20.53 -8.67
CA PRO A 283 -3.34 20.43 -8.54
C PRO A 283 -3.66 19.53 -7.35
N THR A 284 -4.19 20.14 -6.30
CA THR A 284 -4.63 19.43 -5.11
C THR A 284 -6.03 18.94 -5.44
N PRO A 285 -6.32 17.62 -5.36
CA PRO A 285 -7.64 17.10 -5.66
C PRO A 285 -8.69 17.90 -4.90
N THR A 286 -9.65 18.48 -5.61
CA THR A 286 -10.79 19.16 -4.98
C THR A 286 -11.50 18.13 -4.11
N PRO A 287 -11.62 18.33 -2.79
CA PRO A 287 -12.35 17.42 -1.92
C PRO A 287 -13.77 17.23 -2.46
N ALA A 288 -14.26 15.99 -2.47
CA ALA A 288 -15.66 15.74 -2.81
C ALA A 288 -16.54 16.55 -1.83
N PRO A 289 -17.57 17.27 -2.32
CA PRO A 289 -18.45 18.03 -1.44
C PRO A 289 -19.15 17.08 -0.46
N TYR A 290 -19.18 17.46 0.82
CA TYR A 290 -19.91 16.74 1.85
C TYR A 290 -21.39 16.65 1.49
N VAL A 291 -21.95 15.44 1.59
CA VAL A 291 -23.39 15.19 1.46
C VAL A 291 -23.88 14.62 2.79
N GLU A 292 -24.88 15.27 3.38
CA GLU A 292 -25.47 14.81 4.64
C GLU A 292 -26.10 13.42 4.47
N GLY A 293 -25.86 12.54 5.45
CA GLY A 293 -26.33 11.15 5.40
C GLY A 293 -25.60 10.26 4.39
N GLN A 294 -24.53 10.75 3.75
CA GLN A 294 -23.73 9.91 2.86
C GLN A 294 -23.12 8.74 3.64
N PRO A 295 -23.37 7.48 3.22
CA PRO A 295 -22.80 6.32 3.88
C PRO A 295 -21.28 6.35 3.83
N LEU A 296 -20.64 5.65 4.76
CA LEU A 296 -19.21 5.41 4.68
C LEU A 296 -18.89 4.61 3.41
N SER A 297 -17.67 4.76 2.91
CA SER A 297 -17.22 3.97 1.77
C SER A 297 -17.30 2.48 2.14
N SER A 298 -17.59 1.60 1.17
CA SER A 298 -17.54 0.13 1.33
C SER A 298 -16.16 -0.43 1.71
N ASP A 299 -15.19 0.46 1.89
CA ASP A 299 -13.75 0.19 1.92
C ASP A 299 -13.24 0.20 3.35
N VAL A 300 -13.97 0.90 4.21
CA VAL A 300 -13.81 0.77 5.65
C VAL A 300 -14.64 -0.44 6.08
N ALA A 301 -14.06 -1.27 6.93
CA ALA A 301 -14.65 -2.55 7.30
C ALA A 301 -15.79 -2.42 8.35
N PHE A 302 -16.47 -1.27 8.39
CA PHE A 302 -17.50 -0.93 9.38
C PHE A 302 -18.51 0.09 8.84
N ASP A 303 -19.68 0.11 9.44
CA ASP A 303 -20.80 0.97 9.02
C ASP A 303 -20.90 2.26 9.83
N LEU A 304 -21.54 3.27 9.24
CA LEU A 304 -21.91 4.48 9.96
C LEU A 304 -22.91 4.13 11.08
N GLY A 305 -22.59 4.55 12.29
CA GLY A 305 -23.33 4.29 13.51
C GLY A 305 -23.15 2.88 14.08
N GLU A 306 -22.16 2.11 13.61
CA GLU A 306 -21.69 0.89 14.28
C GLU A 306 -21.45 1.16 15.77
N ARG A 307 -21.91 0.24 16.63
CA ARG A 307 -21.68 0.23 18.08
C ARG A 307 -21.22 -1.14 18.52
N LEU A 308 -20.10 -1.17 19.25
CA LEU A 308 -19.48 -2.36 19.80
C LEU A 308 -19.36 -2.20 21.31
N ASP A 309 -20.06 -3.03 22.08
CA ASP A 309 -20.04 -3.01 23.54
C ASP A 309 -19.14 -4.13 24.07
N TYR A 310 -18.20 -3.77 24.94
CA TYR A 310 -17.21 -4.66 25.53
C TYR A 310 -17.36 -4.71 27.04
N ARG A 311 -17.24 -5.91 27.60
CA ARG A 311 -17.08 -6.13 29.04
C ARG A 311 -15.60 -6.10 29.38
N ILE A 312 -15.18 -5.14 30.20
CA ILE A 312 -13.82 -5.04 30.71
C ILE A 312 -13.73 -5.83 32.02
N THR A 313 -12.78 -6.75 32.08
CA THR A 313 -12.47 -7.55 33.24
C THR A 313 -11.03 -7.33 33.69
N SER A 314 -10.78 -7.48 34.99
CA SER A 314 -9.46 -7.54 35.60
C SER A 314 -9.44 -8.72 36.56
N LEU A 315 -8.45 -9.61 36.42
CA LEU A 315 -8.36 -10.84 37.24
C LEU A 315 -9.68 -11.64 37.24
N GLY A 316 -10.37 -11.68 36.09
CA GLY A 316 -11.65 -12.39 35.89
C GLY A 316 -12.89 -11.68 36.43
N GLN A 317 -12.76 -10.54 37.12
CA GLN A 317 -13.88 -9.77 37.63
C GLN A 317 -14.21 -8.60 36.69
N GLN A 318 -15.50 -8.36 36.42
CA GLN A 318 -15.91 -7.20 35.64
C GLN A 318 -15.62 -5.90 36.41
N VAL A 319 -14.94 -4.97 35.74
CA VAL A 319 -14.60 -3.66 36.30
C VAL A 319 -15.27 -2.50 35.57
N ALA A 320 -15.58 -2.64 34.28
CA ALA A 320 -16.25 -1.61 33.49
C ALA A 320 -16.91 -2.20 32.23
N MET A 321 -17.74 -1.41 31.57
CA MET A 321 -18.16 -1.59 30.18
C MET A 321 -17.54 -0.51 29.32
N MET A 322 -17.11 -0.85 28.11
CA MET A 322 -16.62 0.11 27.10
C MET A 322 -17.48 0.01 25.85
N ARG A 323 -17.93 1.14 25.32
CA ARG A 323 -18.62 1.22 24.03
C ARG A 323 -17.73 1.92 23.02
N LEU A 324 -17.40 1.24 21.93
CA LEU A 324 -16.81 1.84 20.73
C LEU A 324 -17.91 2.16 19.71
N ALA A 325 -17.82 3.30 19.03
CA ALA A 325 -18.79 3.68 18.02
C ALA A 325 -18.18 4.48 16.86
N ALA A 326 -18.61 4.15 15.64
CA ALA A 326 -18.46 5.01 14.46
C ALA A 326 -19.66 5.97 14.39
N LYS A 327 -19.75 6.87 15.37
CA LYS A 327 -20.98 7.52 15.85
C LYS A 327 -21.78 8.27 14.78
N GLU A 328 -21.13 9.18 14.06
CA GLU A 328 -21.78 10.07 13.09
C GLU A 328 -20.76 10.63 12.09
N ARG A 329 -21.24 11.06 10.92
CA ARG A 329 -20.48 11.78 9.91
C ARG A 329 -21.07 13.18 9.80
N LYS A 330 -20.25 14.21 9.92
CA LYS A 330 -20.69 15.61 9.90
C LYS A 330 -19.59 16.54 9.41
N LEU A 331 -20.00 17.74 9.02
CA LEU A 331 -19.07 18.80 8.66
C LEU A 331 -18.53 19.49 9.92
N ILE A 332 -17.20 19.59 10.06
CA ILE A 332 -16.55 20.36 11.12
C ILE A 332 -15.53 21.29 10.45
N ASN A 333 -15.67 22.60 10.66
CA ASN A 333 -14.79 23.62 10.06
C ASN A 333 -14.65 23.48 8.53
N GLY A 334 -15.74 23.17 7.83
CA GLY A 334 -15.73 22.98 6.37
C GLY A 334 -15.26 21.61 5.88
N MET A 335 -14.90 20.71 6.80
CA MET A 335 -14.30 19.42 6.48
C MET A 335 -15.25 18.27 6.80
N ASP A 336 -15.38 17.34 5.87
CA ASP A 336 -16.11 16.10 6.08
C ASP A 336 -15.39 15.22 7.12
N THR A 337 -16.10 14.89 8.20
CA THR A 337 -15.54 14.29 9.40
C THR A 337 -16.39 13.12 9.88
N LEU A 338 -15.75 11.99 10.15
CA LEU A 338 -16.31 10.87 10.88
C LEU A 338 -15.91 10.98 12.36
N VAL A 339 -16.87 10.82 13.26
CA VAL A 339 -16.66 10.81 14.71
C VAL A 339 -16.53 9.37 15.20
N LEU A 340 -15.33 9.02 15.69
CA LEU A 340 -15.07 7.77 16.40
C LEU A 340 -15.08 8.05 17.90
N GLU A 341 -15.78 7.24 18.68
CA GLU A 341 -15.94 7.48 20.12
C GLU A 341 -15.82 6.18 20.93
N ALA A 342 -15.06 6.23 22.02
CA ALA A 342 -15.06 5.24 23.10
C ALA A 342 -15.62 5.88 24.36
N THR A 343 -16.62 5.27 24.99
CA THR A 343 -17.17 5.71 26.29
C THR A 343 -17.15 4.57 27.30
N PHE A 344 -17.03 4.91 28.58
CA PHE A 344 -16.95 3.94 29.68
C PHE A 344 -18.15 4.06 30.63
N SER A 345 -18.72 2.93 31.03
CA SER A 345 -19.92 2.83 31.87
C SER A 345 -19.87 1.59 32.78
N ASP A 346 -20.88 1.40 33.64
CA ASP A 346 -20.95 0.30 34.63
C ASP A 346 -19.62 0.11 35.39
N ILE A 347 -19.14 1.22 35.95
CA ILE A 347 -17.85 1.30 36.64
C ILE A 347 -17.95 0.63 38.00
N ARG A 348 -17.05 -0.33 38.26
CA ARG A 348 -16.98 -1.12 39.50
C ARG A 348 -15.63 -0.97 40.18
N GLY A 349 -15.46 -1.60 41.34
CA GLY A 349 -14.20 -1.58 42.10
C GLY A 349 -13.01 -2.04 41.24
N ALA A 350 -11.86 -1.38 41.41
CA ALA A 350 -10.61 -1.59 40.65
C ALA A 350 -10.65 -1.21 39.14
N SER A 351 -11.69 -0.52 38.67
CA SER A 351 -11.70 0.11 37.35
C SER A 351 -10.68 1.26 37.28
N PRO A 352 -9.87 1.34 36.22
CA PRO A 352 -9.02 2.51 35.97
C PRO A 352 -9.81 3.69 35.39
N PHE A 353 -11.07 3.45 34.97
CA PHE A 353 -11.98 4.43 34.37
C PHE A 353 -12.99 4.94 35.39
N ALA A 354 -13.44 6.17 35.21
CA ALA A 354 -14.56 6.80 35.90
C ALA A 354 -15.78 6.98 34.97
N ALA A 355 -16.95 7.17 35.57
CA ALA A 355 -18.18 7.41 34.82
C ALA A 355 -18.07 8.71 34.01
N GLY A 356 -18.37 8.65 32.72
CA GLY A 356 -18.27 9.80 31.81
C GLY A 356 -16.88 10.01 31.20
N ASP A 357 -15.92 9.13 31.49
CA ASP A 357 -14.66 9.09 30.76
C ASP A 357 -14.90 8.73 29.28
N TYR A 358 -14.12 9.33 28.39
CA TYR A 358 -14.24 9.10 26.96
C TYR A 358 -12.93 9.32 26.18
N ILE A 359 -12.87 8.70 25.01
CA ILE A 359 -11.90 8.98 23.94
C ILE A 359 -12.71 9.30 22.69
N ARG A 360 -12.47 10.44 22.06
CA ARG A 360 -13.16 10.85 20.84
C ARG A 360 -12.13 11.28 19.80
N ALA A 361 -12.22 10.72 18.60
CA ALA A 361 -11.43 11.19 17.47
C ALA A 361 -12.33 11.65 16.34
N PHE A 362 -11.92 12.75 15.73
CA PHE A 362 -12.48 13.29 14.51
C PHE A 362 -11.53 12.89 13.38
N VAL A 363 -12.00 12.08 12.44
CA VAL A 363 -11.17 11.51 11.38
C VAL A 363 -11.76 11.81 10.02
N ARG A 364 -10.94 11.79 8.99
CA ARG A 364 -11.44 11.82 7.60
C ARG A 364 -12.13 10.49 7.29
N PRO A 365 -13.37 10.48 6.75
CA PRO A 365 -14.10 9.24 6.49
C PRO A 365 -13.38 8.27 5.53
N GLU A 366 -12.60 8.78 4.57
CA GLU A 366 -11.98 7.93 3.54
C GLU A 366 -10.64 7.33 3.98
N SER A 367 -9.87 8.05 4.81
CA SER A 367 -8.51 7.63 5.19
C SER A 367 -8.37 7.24 6.66
N LEU A 368 -9.36 7.59 7.49
CA LEU A 368 -9.30 7.48 8.95
C LEU A 368 -8.12 8.23 9.57
N ALA A 369 -7.50 9.14 8.83
CA ALA A 369 -6.47 10.04 9.35
C ALA A 369 -7.11 10.98 10.38
N PRO A 370 -6.55 11.07 11.60
CA PRO A 370 -7.08 11.94 12.62
C PRO A 370 -6.92 13.41 12.23
N MET A 371 -7.88 14.21 12.64
CA MET A 371 -7.89 15.67 12.56
C MET A 371 -7.89 16.28 13.97
N GLN A 372 -8.59 15.63 14.90
CA GLN A 372 -8.62 16.01 16.31
C GLN A 372 -8.82 14.77 17.17
N LEU A 373 -8.25 14.79 18.37
CA LEU A 373 -8.40 13.78 19.41
C LEU A 373 -8.72 14.50 20.73
N ASP A 374 -9.77 14.07 21.40
CA ASP A 374 -10.12 14.50 22.75
C ASP A 374 -10.22 13.27 23.66
N MET A 375 -9.39 13.24 24.69
CA MET A 375 -9.36 12.20 25.71
C MET A 375 -9.63 12.86 27.06
N LYS A 376 -10.65 12.36 27.77
CA LYS A 376 -11.00 12.85 29.10
C LYS A 376 -11.10 11.67 30.05
N PHE A 377 -10.26 11.68 31.08
CA PHE A 377 -10.27 10.73 32.18
C PHE A 377 -10.31 11.45 33.52
N SER A 378 -11.16 10.96 34.42
CA SER A 378 -11.43 11.61 35.70
C SER A 378 -10.84 10.85 36.90
N GLY A 379 -10.30 9.63 36.67
CA GLY A 379 -9.72 8.72 37.68
C GLY A 379 -8.20 8.51 37.55
N GLU A 380 -7.75 7.27 37.75
CA GLU A 380 -6.32 6.89 37.70
C GLU A 380 -5.64 7.26 36.37
N LEU A 381 -6.42 7.29 35.28
CA LEU A 381 -5.95 7.64 33.95
C LEU A 381 -5.96 9.16 33.66
N ARG A 382 -6.22 10.02 34.65
CA ARG A 382 -6.33 11.47 34.46
C ARG A 382 -5.11 12.07 33.76
N ALA A 383 -3.91 11.55 34.03
CA ALA A 383 -2.66 11.99 33.40
C ALA A 383 -2.63 11.80 31.86
N TYR A 384 -3.48 10.92 31.33
CA TYR A 384 -3.63 10.67 29.89
C TYR A 384 -4.71 11.54 29.23
N SER A 385 -5.37 12.42 29.98
CA SER A 385 -6.32 13.36 29.40
C SER A 385 -5.58 14.35 28.50
N THR A 386 -6.01 14.45 27.24
CA THR A 386 -5.35 15.29 26.24
C THR A 386 -6.35 15.77 25.21
N SER A 387 -6.10 16.94 24.65
CA SER A 387 -6.74 17.41 23.43
C SER A 387 -5.63 17.71 22.43
N ALA A 388 -5.70 17.07 21.27
CA ALA A 388 -4.69 17.18 20.23
C ALA A 388 -5.34 17.49 18.88
N LYS A 389 -4.76 18.43 18.14
CA LYS A 389 -5.12 18.73 16.75
C LYS A 389 -4.05 18.17 15.83
N PHE A 390 -4.49 17.53 14.75
CA PHE A 390 -3.64 16.93 13.74
C PHE A 390 -3.74 17.77 12.47
N GLU A 391 -2.64 18.40 12.11
CA GLU A 391 -2.50 19.22 10.92
C GLU A 391 -1.62 18.49 9.90
N ARG A 392 -1.73 18.89 8.63
CA ARG A 392 -0.90 18.34 7.53
C ARG A 392 -0.87 16.80 7.52
N GLU A 393 -2.05 16.19 7.59
CA GLU A 393 -2.22 14.72 7.60
C GLU A 393 -1.49 14.02 8.77
N GLY A 394 -1.40 14.71 9.91
CA GLY A 394 -0.81 14.19 11.14
C GLY A 394 0.71 14.35 11.22
N SER A 395 1.34 15.07 10.28
CA SER A 395 2.77 15.40 10.37
C SER A 395 3.09 16.55 11.34
N LEU A 396 2.08 17.35 11.69
CA LEU A 396 2.16 18.37 12.72
C LEU A 396 1.03 18.13 13.71
N ILE A 397 1.36 17.96 14.99
CA ILE A 397 0.39 17.68 16.04
C ILE A 397 0.51 18.76 17.12
N THR A 398 -0.59 19.43 17.42
CA THR A 398 -0.65 20.40 18.52
C THR A 398 -1.38 19.77 19.68
N ALA A 399 -0.64 19.36 20.72
CA ALA A 399 -1.17 18.85 21.97
C ALA A 399 -0.73 19.79 23.12
N GLY A 400 -1.66 20.54 23.69
CA GLY A 400 -1.34 21.63 24.61
C GLY A 400 -0.75 22.86 23.89
N ALA A 401 0.32 23.44 24.44
CA ALA A 401 0.91 24.69 23.92
C ALA A 401 2.01 24.48 22.87
N THR A 402 2.51 23.25 22.70
CA THR A 402 3.68 22.95 21.86
C THR A 402 3.29 22.16 20.62
N PRO A 403 3.67 22.61 19.41
CA PRO A 403 3.59 21.78 18.21
C PRO A 403 4.64 20.67 18.26
N ILE A 404 4.25 19.49 17.78
CA ILE A 404 5.07 18.28 17.74
C ILE A 404 5.15 17.85 16.28
N GLU A 405 6.37 17.76 15.75
CA GLU A 405 6.60 17.13 14.44
C GLU A 405 6.45 15.61 14.55
N SER A 406 5.81 15.01 13.57
CA SER A 406 5.44 13.60 13.57
C SER A 406 5.54 13.01 12.17
N PRO A 407 5.72 11.68 12.03
CA PRO A 407 5.56 11.04 10.72
C PRO A 407 4.19 11.33 10.11
N VAL A 408 4.16 11.55 8.79
CA VAL A 408 2.89 11.66 8.04
C VAL A 408 2.06 10.39 8.27
N GLY A 409 0.75 10.54 8.44
CA GLY A 409 -0.15 9.42 8.72
C GLY A 409 -0.13 8.94 10.17
N THR A 410 0.28 9.80 11.11
CA THR A 410 0.17 9.48 12.54
C THR A 410 -1.30 9.36 12.96
N HIS A 411 -1.66 8.22 13.55
CA HIS A 411 -3.00 7.92 14.04
C HIS A 411 -3.19 8.28 15.52
N SER A 412 -4.44 8.41 15.95
CA SER A 412 -4.81 8.31 17.36
C SER A 412 -5.08 6.84 17.71
N ILE A 413 -5.15 6.49 18.99
CA ILE A 413 -5.37 5.09 19.39
C ILE A 413 -6.69 4.52 18.83
N ILE A 414 -7.77 5.32 18.85
CA ILE A 414 -9.07 4.89 18.34
C ILE A 414 -9.12 4.92 16.81
N SER A 415 -8.45 5.88 16.15
CA SER A 415 -8.41 5.87 14.68
C SER A 415 -7.58 4.70 14.15
N LEU A 416 -6.49 4.35 14.83
CA LEU A 416 -5.72 3.13 14.54
C LEU A 416 -6.59 1.87 14.70
N LEU A 417 -7.39 1.79 15.76
CA LEU A 417 -8.22 0.61 16.01
C LEU A 417 -9.20 0.32 14.86
N TYR A 418 -9.85 1.37 14.35
CA TYR A 418 -10.73 1.25 13.19
C TYR A 418 -9.93 1.02 11.90
N ALA A 419 -8.82 1.72 11.70
CA ALA A 419 -7.95 1.55 10.53
C ALA A 419 -7.33 0.14 10.44
N ALA A 420 -7.00 -0.49 11.57
CA ALA A 420 -6.40 -1.81 11.63
C ALA A 420 -7.27 -2.90 11.00
N ARG A 421 -8.60 -2.69 10.98
CA ARG A 421 -9.54 -3.58 10.29
C ARG A 421 -9.32 -3.59 8.77
N SER A 422 -8.71 -2.56 8.20
CA SER A 422 -8.39 -2.48 6.76
C SER A 422 -6.95 -2.89 6.43
N PHE A 423 -6.10 -3.19 7.43
CA PHE A 423 -4.68 -3.50 7.19
C PHE A 423 -4.43 -4.90 6.61
N ASN A 424 -3.31 -5.05 5.92
CA ASN A 424 -2.81 -6.37 5.51
C ASN A 424 -2.15 -7.13 6.66
N LEU A 425 -2.98 -7.70 7.53
CA LEU A 425 -2.52 -8.46 8.67
C LEU A 425 -2.27 -9.94 8.31
N LYS A 426 -1.69 -10.22 7.14
CA LYS A 426 -1.30 -11.59 6.79
C LYS A 426 -0.01 -11.96 7.54
N PRO A 427 0.04 -13.09 8.27
CA PRO A 427 1.26 -13.52 8.94
C PRO A 427 2.41 -13.64 7.95
N SER A 428 3.63 -13.34 8.40
CA SER A 428 4.82 -13.64 7.60
C SER A 428 4.92 -15.14 7.35
N ARG A 429 5.28 -15.54 6.12
CA ARG A 429 5.60 -16.93 5.80
C ARG A 429 6.98 -17.34 6.28
N ASP A 430 7.84 -16.36 6.53
CA ASP A 430 9.18 -16.56 7.07
C ASP A 430 9.22 -15.96 8.50
N VAL A 431 9.41 -16.83 9.49
CA VAL A 431 9.44 -16.44 10.91
C VAL A 431 10.72 -15.66 11.24
N ASN A 432 11.79 -15.86 10.47
CA ASN A 432 13.08 -15.19 10.69
C ASN A 432 13.16 -13.83 9.96
N ASN A 433 12.23 -13.57 9.05
CA ASN A 433 12.13 -12.32 8.32
C ASN A 433 10.65 -11.87 8.26
N PRO A 434 10.14 -11.17 9.29
CA PRO A 434 8.74 -10.76 9.36
C PRO A 434 8.46 -9.60 8.40
N ILE A 435 8.39 -9.91 7.09
CA ILE A 435 8.13 -8.96 6.01
C ILE A 435 6.75 -8.30 6.14
N ASN A 436 5.83 -8.89 6.90
CA ASN A 436 4.43 -8.45 7.01
C ASN A 436 4.10 -7.70 8.31
N ASP A 437 5.08 -7.33 9.13
CA ASP A 437 4.85 -6.46 10.29
C ASP A 437 4.35 -5.09 9.82
N THR A 438 3.15 -4.68 10.26
CA THR A 438 2.61 -3.36 9.91
C THR A 438 3.09 -2.34 10.93
N ARG A 439 3.77 -1.29 10.49
CA ARG A 439 4.28 -0.22 11.37
C ARG A 439 3.44 1.04 11.19
N VAL A 440 2.94 1.59 12.30
CA VAL A 440 2.08 2.78 12.29
C VAL A 440 2.55 3.76 13.35
N ALA A 441 2.67 5.04 12.99
CA ALA A 441 2.89 6.09 13.97
C ALA A 441 1.58 6.37 14.73
N VAL A 442 1.65 6.42 16.05
CA VAL A 442 0.50 6.65 16.94
C VAL A 442 0.86 7.74 17.94
N LEU A 443 0.01 8.75 18.07
CA LEU A 443 0.14 9.72 19.15
C LEU A 443 -0.21 9.03 20.48
N TRP A 444 0.74 9.00 21.40
CA TRP A 444 0.54 8.52 22.77
C TRP A 444 1.14 9.53 23.74
N GLU A 445 0.36 9.93 24.75
CA GLU A 445 0.68 11.04 25.66
C GLU A 445 0.99 12.34 24.90
N SER A 446 2.27 12.71 24.82
CA SER A 446 2.77 13.96 24.25
C SER A 446 3.68 13.76 23.03
N LYS A 447 3.81 12.53 22.52
CA LYS A 447 4.71 12.26 21.39
C LYS A 447 4.26 11.08 20.52
N PRO A 448 4.64 11.05 19.24
CA PRO A 448 4.38 9.92 18.39
C PRO A 448 5.28 8.72 18.74
N HIS A 449 4.69 7.54 18.71
CA HIS A 449 5.35 6.26 18.90
C HIS A 449 5.08 5.34 17.70
N ILE A 450 6.04 4.52 17.32
CA ILE A 450 5.86 3.55 16.23
C ILE A 450 5.33 2.23 16.80
N PHE A 451 4.09 1.92 16.48
CA PHE A 451 3.43 0.67 16.83
C PHE A 451 3.69 -0.33 15.71
N THR A 452 4.31 -1.46 16.06
CA THR A 452 4.53 -2.60 15.18
C THR A 452 3.46 -3.64 15.46
N LEU A 453 2.52 -3.79 14.54
CA LEU A 453 1.43 -4.75 14.58
C LEU A 453 1.88 -6.06 13.95
N ARG A 454 1.88 -7.13 14.75
CA ARG A 454 2.33 -8.46 14.36
C ARG A 454 1.17 -9.44 14.31
N PRO A 455 0.70 -9.81 13.12
CA PRO A 455 -0.36 -10.80 12.98
C PRO A 455 0.13 -12.23 13.22
N SER A 456 -0.62 -12.99 14.01
CA SER A 456 -0.47 -14.44 14.14
C SER A 456 -1.32 -15.20 13.12
N LEU A 457 -1.13 -16.52 13.06
CA LEU A 457 -2.09 -17.40 12.41
C LEU A 457 -3.48 -17.27 13.06
N PRO A 458 -4.57 -17.43 12.29
CA PRO A 458 -5.92 -17.46 12.84
C PRO A 458 -6.09 -18.54 13.90
N GLU A 459 -6.89 -18.26 14.92
CA GLU A 459 -7.24 -19.15 16.01
C GLU A 459 -8.73 -19.05 16.35
N VAL A 460 -9.21 -19.95 17.22
CA VAL A 460 -10.61 -19.96 17.66
C VAL A 460 -10.66 -19.60 19.13
N LEU A 461 -11.32 -18.50 19.45
CA LEU A 461 -11.59 -18.08 20.82
C LEU A 461 -12.87 -18.72 21.34
N VAL A 462 -12.92 -18.98 22.65
CA VAL A 462 -14.17 -19.28 23.34
C VAL A 462 -14.61 -18.03 24.10
N MET A 463 -15.74 -17.45 23.70
CA MET A 463 -16.32 -16.23 24.29
C MET A 463 -17.78 -16.48 24.62
N ASP A 464 -18.17 -16.34 25.89
CA ASP A 464 -19.53 -16.65 26.38
C ASP A 464 -20.06 -18.01 25.87
N GLY A 465 -19.18 -19.03 25.87
CA GLY A 465 -19.48 -20.39 25.41
C GLY A 465 -19.55 -20.57 23.89
N LYS A 466 -19.37 -19.51 23.09
CA LYS A 466 -19.36 -19.56 21.63
C LYS A 466 -17.94 -19.60 21.08
N GLN A 467 -17.75 -20.36 20.01
CA GLN A 467 -16.50 -20.38 19.25
C GLN A 467 -16.48 -19.20 18.28
N VAL A 468 -15.47 -18.34 18.39
CA VAL A 468 -15.29 -17.14 17.57
C VAL A 468 -13.96 -17.24 16.83
N PRO A 469 -13.95 -17.43 15.50
CA PRO A 469 -12.73 -17.44 14.72
C PRO A 469 -12.15 -16.02 14.66
N ALA A 470 -10.89 -15.87 15.09
CA ALA A 470 -10.23 -14.59 15.20
C ALA A 470 -8.74 -14.70 14.86
N GLN A 471 -8.10 -13.55 14.67
CA GLN A 471 -6.68 -13.43 14.42
C GLN A 471 -6.08 -12.52 15.50
N LEU A 472 -5.06 -13.02 16.20
CA LEU A 472 -4.32 -12.23 17.18
C LEU A 472 -3.34 -11.29 16.47
N ILE A 473 -3.38 -10.03 16.87
CA ILE A 473 -2.42 -8.98 16.54
C ILE A 473 -1.70 -8.57 17.82
N SER A 474 -0.41 -8.87 17.89
CA SER A 474 0.45 -8.41 18.99
C SER A 474 1.04 -7.04 18.65
N VAL A 475 1.08 -6.12 19.60
CA VAL A 475 1.58 -4.76 19.38
C VAL A 475 2.88 -4.54 20.15
N ALA A 476 3.93 -4.14 19.44
CA ALA A 476 5.21 -3.72 20.02
C ALA A 476 5.48 -2.26 19.70
N THR A 477 5.85 -1.45 20.70
CA THR A 477 5.90 0.02 20.59
C THR A 477 7.32 0.59 20.74
N LYS A 478 8.28 -0.23 21.19
CA LYS A 478 9.63 0.19 21.62
C LYS A 478 9.60 1.19 22.79
N ASN A 479 8.45 1.38 23.43
CA ASN A 479 8.31 2.09 24.68
C ASN A 479 8.18 1.04 25.79
N MET A 480 9.17 0.99 26.68
CA MET A 480 9.22 -0.02 27.75
C MET A 480 7.94 -0.05 28.60
N ALA A 481 7.35 1.12 28.91
CA ALA A 481 6.14 1.20 29.71
C ALA A 481 4.93 0.57 29.00
N LEU A 482 4.77 0.83 27.70
CA LEU A 482 3.70 0.26 26.89
C LEU A 482 3.93 -1.23 26.60
N ASP A 483 5.18 -1.61 26.32
CA ASP A 483 5.54 -2.99 25.99
C ASP A 483 5.34 -3.91 27.21
N MET A 484 5.52 -3.42 28.44
CA MET A 484 5.17 -4.14 29.67
C MET A 484 3.67 -4.47 29.77
N LEU A 485 2.80 -3.71 29.09
CA LEU A 485 1.37 -3.99 29.05
C LEU A 485 1.02 -5.13 28.09
N SER A 486 1.96 -5.63 27.27
CA SER A 486 1.72 -6.76 26.37
C SER A 486 0.42 -6.62 25.54
N ILE A 487 0.28 -5.47 24.88
CA ILE A 487 -0.93 -5.10 24.14
C ILE A 487 -1.25 -6.14 23.06
N LYS A 488 -2.48 -6.67 23.08
CA LYS A 488 -2.98 -7.64 22.10
C LYS A 488 -4.40 -7.31 21.67
N ILE A 489 -4.69 -7.54 20.40
CA ILE A 489 -6.00 -7.32 19.79
C ILE A 489 -6.37 -8.57 19.01
N TRP A 490 -7.58 -9.07 19.18
CA TRP A 490 -8.14 -10.10 18.32
C TRP A 490 -9.16 -9.48 17.38
N LEU A 491 -8.92 -9.66 16.08
CA LEU A 491 -9.85 -9.25 15.03
C LEU A 491 -10.56 -10.49 14.49
N GLY A 492 -11.87 -10.39 14.23
CA GLY A 492 -12.64 -11.46 13.60
C GLY A 492 -12.02 -11.90 12.27
N ASN A 493 -12.11 -13.19 11.94
CA ASN A 493 -11.55 -13.73 10.71
C ASN A 493 -12.52 -13.65 9.51
N ASP A 494 -13.27 -12.55 9.43
CA ASP A 494 -14.22 -12.25 8.35
C ASP A 494 -13.85 -10.93 7.66
N GLU A 495 -14.68 -10.45 6.73
CA GLU A 495 -14.44 -9.19 6.01
C GLU A 495 -14.55 -7.95 6.92
N SER A 496 -15.38 -8.03 7.97
CA SER A 496 -15.56 -6.92 8.91
C SER A 496 -14.33 -6.72 9.80
N ARG A 497 -13.57 -7.79 10.04
CA ARG A 497 -12.42 -7.83 10.95
C ARG A 497 -12.74 -7.20 12.30
N MET A 498 -13.98 -7.38 12.75
CA MET A 498 -14.50 -6.78 13.98
C MET A 498 -13.58 -7.09 15.16
N PRO A 499 -13.15 -6.11 15.96
CA PRO A 499 -12.34 -6.38 17.15
C PRO A 499 -13.19 -7.14 18.19
N VAL A 500 -12.83 -8.37 18.49
CA VAL A 500 -13.61 -9.24 19.39
C VAL A 500 -13.03 -9.27 20.81
N ARG A 501 -11.72 -9.04 20.97
CA ARG A 501 -11.05 -9.03 22.27
C ARG A 501 -9.86 -8.09 22.29
N PHE A 502 -9.67 -7.40 23.41
CA PHE A 502 -8.47 -6.62 23.73
C PHE A 502 -7.83 -7.15 25.00
N ILE A 503 -6.50 -7.14 25.05
CA ILE A 503 -5.75 -7.33 26.29
C ILE A 503 -4.74 -6.20 26.45
N LEU A 504 -4.75 -5.60 27.64
CA LEU A 504 -3.84 -4.56 28.09
C LEU A 504 -3.45 -4.81 29.54
N GLY A 505 -2.26 -5.38 29.75
CA GLY A 505 -1.75 -5.77 31.06
C GLY A 505 -2.69 -6.78 31.71
N LYS A 506 -3.21 -6.42 32.89
CA LYS A 506 -4.18 -7.25 33.64
C LYS A 506 -5.62 -7.14 33.14
N TYR A 507 -5.90 -6.21 32.22
CA TYR A 507 -7.25 -5.94 31.74
C TYR A 507 -7.53 -6.69 30.43
N GLN A 508 -8.71 -7.30 30.35
CA GLN A 508 -9.24 -7.95 29.15
C GLN A 508 -10.61 -7.36 28.84
N ALA A 509 -10.81 -6.91 27.60
CA ALA A 509 -12.10 -6.41 27.13
C ALA A 509 -12.66 -7.34 26.05
N ASP A 510 -13.77 -8.01 26.35
CA ASP A 510 -14.43 -8.97 25.46
C ASP A 510 -15.70 -8.38 24.87
N LEU A 511 -15.87 -8.53 23.55
CA LEU A 511 -17.08 -8.09 22.85
C LEU A 511 -18.30 -8.85 23.37
N VAL A 512 -19.33 -8.11 23.78
CA VAL A 512 -20.60 -8.64 24.29
C VAL A 512 -21.70 -8.48 23.24
N SER A 513 -21.75 -7.32 22.60
CA SER A 513 -22.74 -7.03 21.56
C SER A 513 -22.18 -6.12 20.49
N ALA A 514 -22.63 -6.33 19.26
CA ALA A 514 -22.38 -5.47 18.12
C ALA A 514 -23.72 -5.12 17.47
N SER A 515 -23.89 -3.85 17.09
CA SER A 515 -25.05 -3.40 16.32
C SER A 515 -24.61 -2.44 15.23
N ASN A 516 -25.12 -2.65 14.01
CA ASN A 516 -24.98 -1.69 12.93
C ASN A 516 -26.33 -0.97 12.77
N SER A 517 -26.33 0.36 12.78
CA SER A 517 -27.55 1.16 12.63
C SER A 517 -28.11 1.21 11.19
N SER A 518 -27.78 0.23 10.35
CA SER A 518 -28.23 0.18 8.95
C SER A 518 -28.49 -1.25 8.49
N ARG A 519 -29.71 -1.72 8.75
CA ARG A 519 -30.53 -2.44 7.77
C ARG A 519 -31.97 -1.95 7.86
#